data_AF-A0A919WH33-F1
#
_entry.id   AF-A0A919WH33-F1
#
_cell.length_a   1.000
_cell.length_b   1.000
_cell.length_c   1.000
_cell.angle_alpha   90.00
_cell.angle_beta   90.00
_cell.angle_gamma   90.00
#
_symmetry.space_group_name_H-M   'P 1'
#
loop_
_entity.id
_entity.type
_entity.pdbx_description
1 polymer ?
#
loop_
_entity_poly.entity_id
_entity_poly.type
_entity_poly.pdbx_seq_one_letter_code
_entity_poly.pdbx_strand_id
1 'polypeptide(L)' 'MQLQPLFLKSIFHERIWGSTYYRKRYGYEIPLEKTGECWAISAHPNGPSIIENGHFAEKTLAELMMNEGWSACRG' A
#
# COMPACT_ATOMS: atom_id res chain seq x y z
N MET A 1 -1.63 24.03 -6.44
CA MET A 1 -1.78 22.61 -6.02
C MET A 1 -2.02 21.79 -7.28
N GLN A 2 -1.14 20.85 -7.59
CA GLN A 2 -1.27 20.02 -8.80
C GLN A 2 -2.02 18.74 -8.46
N LEU A 3 -3.12 18.47 -9.17
CA LEU A 3 -3.79 17.18 -9.14
C LEU A 3 -2.95 16.17 -9.93
N GLN A 4 -2.47 15.14 -9.24
CA GLN A 4 -1.76 14.02 -9.86
C GLN A 4 -2.17 12.70 -9.21
N PRO A 5 -2.12 11.58 -9.95
CA PRO A 5 -2.30 10.26 -9.36
C PRO A 5 -1.23 9.96 -8.31
N LEU A 6 -1.60 9.20 -7.26
CA LEU A 6 -0.66 8.64 -6.30
C LEU A 6 -0.41 7.18 -6.63
N PHE A 7 0.85 6.84 -6.87
CA PHE A 7 1.34 5.48 -6.96
C PHE A 7 1.74 5.02 -5.56
N LEU A 8 1.38 3.79 -5.24
CA LEU A 8 1.50 3.23 -3.91
C LEU A 8 2.29 1.94 -3.96
N LYS A 9 3.28 1.85 -3.08
CA LYS A 9 4.02 0.62 -2.85
C LYS A 9 3.12 -0.37 -2.12
N SER A 10 2.90 -1.51 -2.76
CA SER A 10 2.10 -2.62 -2.20
C SER A 10 2.85 -3.32 -1.07
N ILE A 11 2.11 -3.76 -0.06
CA ILE A 11 2.65 -4.55 1.06
C ILE A 11 2.16 -5.98 0.96
N PHE A 12 3.07 -6.93 1.09
CA PHE A 12 2.78 -8.36 0.99
C PHE A 12 2.88 -9.03 2.36
N HIS A 13 1.90 -9.87 2.69
CA HIS A 13 1.86 -10.60 3.95
C HIS A 13 1.90 -12.11 3.73
N GLU A 14 2.69 -12.78 4.57
CA GLU A 14 2.76 -14.24 4.60
C GLU A 14 1.49 -14.83 5.25
N ARG A 15 0.97 -15.92 4.66
CA ARG A 15 -0.16 -16.67 5.20
C ARG A 15 0.04 -18.17 4.96
N ILE A 16 -0.59 -19.01 5.78
CA ILE A 16 -0.53 -20.48 5.64
C ILE A 16 -1.06 -20.97 4.29
N TRP A 17 -2.00 -20.24 3.71
CA TRP A 17 -2.60 -20.48 2.40
C TRP A 17 -1.90 -19.69 1.28
N GLY A 18 -0.81 -18.99 1.60
CA GLY A 18 -0.07 -18.17 0.67
C GLY A 18 0.75 -18.97 -0.33
N SER A 19 1.13 -18.32 -1.42
CA SER A 19 1.86 -18.93 -2.53
C SER A 19 2.71 -17.91 -3.30
N THR A 20 3.38 -18.37 -4.35
CA THR A 20 4.09 -17.51 -5.31
C THR A 20 3.20 -16.99 -6.44
N TYR A 21 1.86 -17.09 -6.31
CA TYR A 21 0.90 -16.73 -7.35
C TYR A 21 1.10 -15.30 -7.87
N TYR A 22 1.24 -14.33 -6.97
CA TYR A 22 1.40 -12.92 -7.35
C TYR A 22 2.68 -12.67 -8.17
N ARG A 23 3.78 -13.37 -7.86
CA ARG A 23 5.04 -13.30 -8.63
C ARG A 23 4.83 -13.87 -10.03
N LYS A 24 4.24 -15.06 -10.12
CA LYS A 24 4.03 -15.77 -11.39
C LYS A 24 3.02 -15.08 -12.31
N ARG A 25 1.95 -14.51 -11.75
CA ARG A 25 0.83 -13.96 -12.53
C ARG A 25 0.97 -12.48 -12.87
N TYR A 26 1.55 -11.69 -11.97
CA TYR A 26 1.62 -10.23 -12.09
C TYR A 26 3.06 -9.69 -12.15
N GLY A 27 4.07 -10.56 -12.02
CA GLY A 27 5.46 -10.16 -12.11
C GLY A 27 5.97 -9.38 -10.90
N TYR A 28 5.26 -9.42 -9.76
CA TYR A 28 5.71 -8.74 -8.55
C TYR A 28 7.02 -9.35 -8.03
N GLU A 29 7.94 -8.48 -7.61
CA GLU A 29 9.07 -8.87 -6.77
C GLU A 29 8.59 -9.03 -5.33
N ILE A 30 8.39 -10.29 -4.93
CA ILE A 30 7.89 -10.63 -3.59
C ILE A 30 8.99 -11.39 -2.87
N PRO A 31 9.47 -10.92 -1.72
CA PRO A 31 10.52 -11.63 -0.97
C PRO A 31 10.00 -12.92 -0.31
N LEU A 32 8.68 -13.05 -0.14
CA LEU A 32 8.04 -14.14 0.61
C LEU A 32 7.50 -15.23 -0.34
N GLU A 33 7.86 -16.49 -0.10
CA GLU A 33 7.39 -17.63 -0.90
C GLU A 33 5.93 -18.00 -0.65
N LYS A 34 5.41 -17.73 0.56
CA LYS A 34 4.03 -18.00 0.97
C LYS A 34 3.22 -16.71 1.12
N THR A 35 3.26 -15.87 0.10
CA THR A 35 2.47 -14.63 0.08
C THR A 35 0.98 -14.95 -0.09
N GLY A 36 0.18 -14.65 0.91
CA GLY A 36 -1.28 -14.82 0.84
C GLY A 36 -2.00 -13.53 0.46
N GLU A 37 -1.57 -12.41 1.04
CA GLU A 37 -2.28 -11.14 0.87
C GLU A 37 -1.36 -10.11 0.22
N CYS A 38 -1.92 -9.36 -0.72
CA CYS A 38 -1.35 -8.13 -1.27
C CYS A 38 -2.24 -6.96 -0.84
N TRP A 39 -1.73 -6.14 0.07
CA TRP A 39 -2.36 -4.90 0.48
C TRP A 39 -1.82 -3.80 -0.44
N ALA A 40 -2.45 -3.66 -1.61
CA ALA A 40 -2.03 -2.73 -2.65
C ALA A 40 -2.31 -1.27 -2.31
N ILE A 41 -3.46 -1.00 -1.67
CA ILE A 41 -3.87 0.31 -1.18
C ILE A 41 -4.33 0.12 0.25
N SER A 42 -3.54 0.60 1.21
CA SER A 42 -3.83 0.40 2.63
C SER A 42 -3.42 1.62 3.45
N ALA A 43 -4.30 2.03 4.35
CA ALA A 43 -3.99 2.97 5.42
C ALA A 43 -4.05 2.31 6.81
N HIS A 44 -4.03 0.97 6.85
CA HIS A 44 -4.12 0.21 8.09
C HIS A 44 -2.81 0.30 8.87
N PRO A 45 -2.83 0.47 10.21
CA PRO A 45 -1.60 0.65 11.02
C PRO A 45 -0.55 -0.45 10.85
N ASN A 46 -0.98 -1.70 10.65
CA ASN A 46 -0.08 -2.85 10.50
C ASN A 46 0.50 -3.03 9.09
N GLY A 47 0.14 -2.18 8.13
CA GLY A 47 0.66 -2.25 6.78
C GLY A 47 0.16 -1.08 5.94
N PRO A 48 0.57 0.16 6.25
CA PRO A 48 0.17 1.31 5.48
C PRO A 48 1.02 1.43 4.21
N SER A 49 0.37 1.58 3.05
CA SER A 49 1.04 1.78 1.77
C SER A 49 1.87 3.07 1.77
N ILE A 50 3.04 3.01 1.12
CA ILE A 50 3.94 4.16 0.96
C ILE A 50 3.67 4.80 -0.41
N ILE A 51 3.62 6.13 -0.47
CA ILE A 51 3.46 6.88 -1.71
C ILE A 51 4.81 6.95 -2.43
N GLU A 52 4.84 6.60 -3.72
CA GLU A 52 6.09 6.51 -4.50
C GLU A 52 6.40 7.77 -5.31
N ASN A 53 5.45 8.70 -5.43
CA ASN A 53 5.59 9.85 -6.34
C ASN A 53 5.08 11.17 -5.78
N GLY A 54 5.54 12.25 -6.41
CA GLY A 54 5.04 13.60 -6.16
C GLY A 54 5.49 14.18 -4.83
N HIS A 55 4.75 15.19 -4.36
CA HIS A 55 5.08 15.93 -3.14
C HIS A 55 4.96 15.09 -1.85
N PHE A 56 4.16 14.03 -1.89
CA PHE A 56 3.92 13.16 -0.76
C PHE A 56 4.73 11.86 -0.81
N ALA A 57 5.71 11.75 -1.71
CA ALA A 57 6.59 10.59 -1.79
C ALA A 57 7.24 10.28 -0.43
N GLU A 58 7.45 9.00 -0.16
CA GLU A 58 7.97 8.44 1.10
C GLU A 58 7.04 8.61 2.32
N LYS A 59 5.92 9.33 2.21
CA LYS A 59 4.88 9.35 3.25
C LYS A 59 3.98 8.13 3.11
N THR A 60 3.41 7.71 4.23
CA THR A 60 2.37 6.69 4.26
C THR A 60 1.02 7.26 3.86
N LEU A 61 0.17 6.42 3.27
CA LEU A 61 -1.22 6.79 2.98
C LEU A 61 -1.98 7.15 4.26
N ALA A 62 -1.65 6.54 5.39
CA ALA A 62 -2.25 6.84 6.69
C ALA A 62 -1.93 8.27 7.15
N GLU A 63 -0.67 8.72 7.05
CA GLU A 63 -0.27 10.09 7.38
C GLU A 63 -0.99 11.11 6.50
N LEU A 64 -1.08 10.84 5.20
CA LEU A 64 -1.78 11.71 4.26
C LEU A 64 -3.27 11.85 4.64
N MET A 65 -3.94 10.74 4.95
CA MET A 65 -5.34 10.76 5.37
C MET A 65 -5.54 11.52 6.68
N MET A 66 -4.66 11.35 7.67
CA MET A 66 -4.79 12.02 8.96
C MET A 66 -4.55 13.53 8.87
N ASN A 67 -3.60 13.97 8.05
CA ASN A 67 -3.12 15.35 8.03
C ASN A 67 -3.76 16.22 6.93
N GLU A 68 -4.18 15.64 5.80
CA GLU A 68 -4.65 16.39 4.62
C GLU A 68 -6.19 16.32 4.42
N GLY A 69 -6.94 15.97 5.47
CA GLY A 69 -8.38 16.26 5.53
C GLY A 69 -9.35 15.07 5.52
N TRP A 70 -8.89 13.80 5.55
CA TRP A 70 -9.82 12.68 5.74
C TRP A 70 -10.42 12.63 7.15
N SER A 71 -9.80 13.30 8.11
CA SER A 71 -10.36 13.54 9.45
C SER A 71 -11.71 14.26 9.43
N ALA A 72 -12.07 14.97 8.35
CA ALA A 72 -13.38 15.58 8.18
C ALA A 72 -14.51 14.60 7.76
N CYS A 73 -14.16 13.40 7.28
CA CYS A 73 -15.13 12.38 6.84
C CYS A 73 -15.41 11.30 7.89
N ARG A 74 -14.80 11.38 9.08
CA ARG A 74 -15.15 10.52 10.22
C ARG A 74 -16.36 11.12 10.94
N GLY A 75 -17.55 10.83 10.41
CA GLY A 75 -18.81 10.99 11.12
C GLY A 75 -18.92 10.01 12.29
#